data_AF-A0A7W1EQR6-F1
#
_entry.id   AF-A0A7W1EQR6-F1
#
_cell.length_a   1.000
_cell.length_b   1.000
_cell.length_c   1.000
_cell.angle_alpha   90.00
_cell.angle_beta   90.00
_cell.angle_gamma   90.00
#
_symmetry.space_group_name_H-M   'P 1'
#
loop_
_entity.id
_entity.type
_entity.pdbx_description
1 polymer ?
#
loop_
_entity_poly.entity_id
_entity_poly.type
_entity_poly.pdbx_seq_one_letter_code
_entity_poly.pdbx_strand_id
1 'polypeptide(L)'
;MPIIKSAKKRMKQQESRRQYNIVVKSVVKKQVKAVKTEVASGEVKTNSALVAAIAEIDRAVKKGVMHKRAGDRKKSRLTKAYNSVATKPFGTENPGKPDTKKAKKPVAKKTTVKKAPAKKATPKKTVTKKPATKK
;
A
#
# COMPACT_ATOMS: atom_id res chain seq x y z
N MET A 1 -35.02 9.83 -20.21
CA MET A 1 -34.04 8.98 -20.96
C MET A 1 -33.13 9.86 -21.78
N PRO A 2 -31.84 9.51 -21.97
CA PRO A 2 -30.93 10.34 -22.76
C PRO A 2 -31.29 10.25 -24.24
N ILE A 3 -31.41 11.39 -24.90
CA ILE A 3 -31.78 11.46 -26.33
C ILE A 3 -30.53 11.21 -27.20
N ILE A 4 -29.39 11.79 -26.82
CA ILE A 4 -28.13 11.73 -27.57
C ILE A 4 -27.38 10.40 -27.32
N LYS A 5 -26.78 9.82 -28.38
CA LYS A 5 -26.03 8.55 -28.33
C LYS A 5 -24.92 8.54 -27.26
N SER A 6 -24.16 9.63 -27.15
CA SER A 6 -23.09 9.79 -26.14
C SER A 6 -23.63 9.74 -24.71
N ALA A 7 -24.80 10.33 -24.48
CA ALA A 7 -25.45 10.36 -23.18
C ALA A 7 -25.98 8.97 -22.78
N LYS A 8 -26.58 8.22 -23.73
CA LYS A 8 -26.96 6.80 -23.51
C LYS A 8 -25.74 5.95 -23.12
N LYS A 9 -24.58 6.16 -23.76
CA LYS A 9 -23.32 5.48 -23.40
C LYS A 9 -22.83 5.85 -22.00
N ARG A 10 -22.88 7.14 -21.64
CA ARG A 10 -22.46 7.62 -20.30
C ARG A 10 -23.32 7.02 -19.20
N MET A 11 -24.64 6.95 -19.39
CA MET A 11 -25.57 6.33 -18.43
C MET A 11 -25.19 4.88 -18.14
N LYS A 12 -25.01 4.06 -19.18
CA LYS A 12 -24.56 2.65 -19.03
C LYS A 12 -23.23 2.54 -18.27
N GLN A 13 -22.24 3.39 -18.61
CA GLN A 13 -20.95 3.40 -17.91
C GLN A 13 -21.08 3.79 -16.43
N GLN A 14 -21.94 4.76 -16.12
CA GLN A 14 -22.17 5.21 -14.76
C GLN A 14 -22.82 4.12 -13.90
N GLU A 15 -23.78 3.39 -14.45
CA GLU A 15 -24.44 2.26 -13.77
C GLU A 15 -23.43 1.17 -13.39
N SER A 16 -22.59 0.73 -14.34
CA SER A 16 -21.55 -0.28 -14.07
C SER A 16 -20.56 0.20 -13.01
N ARG A 17 -20.10 1.45 -13.09
CA ARG A 17 -19.20 2.06 -12.08
C ARG A 17 -19.88 2.18 -10.72
N ARG A 18 -21.17 2.52 -10.69
CA ARG A 18 -21.96 2.64 -9.46
C ARG A 18 -22.06 1.30 -8.76
N GLN A 19 -22.41 0.24 -9.47
CA GLN A 19 -22.49 -1.12 -8.92
C GLN A 19 -21.14 -1.56 -8.32
N TYR A 20 -20.04 -1.39 -9.05
CA TYR A 20 -18.70 -1.68 -8.54
C TYR A 20 -18.36 -0.89 -7.27
N ASN A 21 -18.61 0.42 -7.30
CA ASN A 21 -18.31 1.29 -6.16
C ASN A 21 -19.15 0.93 -4.92
N ILE A 22 -20.40 0.49 -5.10
CA ILE A 22 -21.24 0.03 -4.00
C ILE A 22 -20.62 -1.20 -3.35
N VAL A 23 -20.21 -2.20 -4.15
CA VAL A 23 -19.59 -3.43 -3.64
C VAL A 23 -18.33 -3.10 -2.85
N VAL A 24 -17.37 -2.38 -3.44
CA VAL A 24 -16.10 -2.03 -2.76
C VAL A 24 -16.35 -1.21 -1.49
N LYS A 25 -17.25 -0.22 -1.53
CA LYS A 25 -17.60 0.58 -0.34
C LYS A 25 -18.26 -0.28 0.74
N SER A 26 -19.06 -1.28 0.37
CA SER A 26 -19.70 -2.20 1.31
C SER A 26 -18.68 -3.09 2.02
N VAL A 27 -17.68 -3.61 1.30
CA VAL A 27 -16.60 -4.41 1.88
C VAL A 27 -15.81 -3.58 2.90
N VAL A 28 -15.40 -2.36 2.53
CA VAL A 28 -14.73 -1.45 3.48
C VAL A 28 -15.60 -1.16 4.70
N LYS A 29 -16.91 -0.93 4.51
CA LYS A 29 -17.84 -0.71 5.63
C LYS A 29 -17.94 -1.94 6.54
N LYS A 30 -17.96 -3.17 6.00
CA LYS A 30 -17.99 -4.41 6.77
C LYS A 30 -16.75 -4.55 7.64
N GLN A 31 -15.56 -4.35 7.07
CA GLN A 31 -14.30 -4.44 7.82
C GLN A 31 -14.18 -3.36 8.90
N VAL A 32 -14.57 -2.12 8.59
CA VAL A 32 -14.62 -1.02 9.57
C VAL A 32 -15.59 -1.34 10.71
N LYS A 33 -16.72 -1.99 10.43
CA LYS A 33 -17.68 -2.41 11.46
C LYS A 33 -17.10 -3.51 12.35
N ALA A 34 -16.43 -4.51 11.79
CA ALA A 34 -15.80 -5.59 12.56
C ALA A 34 -14.80 -5.05 13.60
N VAL A 35 -13.92 -4.12 13.20
CA VAL A 35 -13.00 -3.48 14.15
C VAL A 35 -13.74 -2.70 15.23
N LYS A 36 -14.81 -1.98 14.86
CA LYS A 36 -15.60 -1.22 15.84
C LYS A 36 -16.34 -2.11 16.83
N THR A 37 -16.82 -3.28 16.42
CA THR A 37 -17.47 -4.23 17.32
C THR A 37 -16.48 -4.81 18.32
N GLU A 38 -15.25 -5.14 17.88
CA GLU A 38 -14.19 -5.61 18.79
C GLU A 38 -13.79 -4.54 19.81
N VAL A 39 -13.63 -3.28 19.35
CA VAL A 39 -13.35 -2.15 20.25
C VAL A 39 -14.47 -1.93 21.25
N ALA A 40 -15.73 -2.07 20.83
CA ALA A 40 -16.88 -1.95 21.74
C ALA A 40 -16.96 -3.09 22.76
N SER A 41 -16.51 -4.29 22.41
CA SER A 41 -16.47 -5.43 23.34
C SER A 41 -15.34 -5.34 24.38
N GLY A 42 -14.40 -4.42 24.23
CA GLY A 42 -13.29 -4.23 25.19
C GLY A 42 -12.17 -5.28 25.09
N GLU A 43 -12.41 -6.43 24.47
CA GLU A 43 -11.42 -7.51 24.32
C GLU A 43 -10.67 -7.46 22.99
N VAL A 44 -9.79 -6.47 22.84
CA VAL A 44 -8.96 -6.34 21.65
C VAL A 44 -7.66 -7.14 21.81
N LYS A 45 -7.75 -8.46 21.62
CA LYS A 45 -6.63 -9.40 21.87
C LYS A 45 -5.65 -9.49 20.69
N THR A 46 -6.09 -9.21 19.47
CA THR A 46 -5.26 -9.39 18.26
C THR A 46 -5.38 -8.21 17.29
N ASN A 47 -4.27 -7.90 16.61
CA ASN A 47 -4.19 -6.82 15.62
C ASN A 47 -4.79 -7.19 14.24
N SER A 48 -5.25 -8.44 14.06
CA SER A 48 -5.55 -9.02 12.73
C SER A 48 -6.68 -8.27 12.01
N ALA A 49 -7.76 -7.95 12.72
CA ALA A 49 -8.90 -7.23 12.17
C ALA A 49 -8.53 -5.79 11.76
N LEU A 50 -7.71 -5.11 12.56
CA LEU A 50 -7.22 -3.77 12.23
C LEU A 50 -6.38 -3.79 10.95
N VAL A 51 -5.45 -4.75 10.83
CA VAL A 51 -4.61 -4.90 9.63
C VAL A 51 -5.45 -5.20 8.39
N ALA A 52 -6.43 -6.10 8.50
CA ALA A 52 -7.34 -6.42 7.41
C ALA A 52 -8.16 -5.19 6.96
N ALA A 53 -8.65 -4.40 7.91
CA ALA A 53 -9.39 -3.18 7.61
C ALA A 53 -8.52 -2.11 6.94
N ILE A 54 -7.28 -1.92 7.39
CA ILE A 54 -6.31 -0.99 6.78
C ILE A 54 -6.00 -1.42 5.34
N ALA A 55 -5.69 -2.71 5.13
CA ALA A 55 -5.37 -3.25 3.81
C ALA A 55 -6.52 -3.02 2.82
N GLU A 56 -7.77 -3.21 3.24
CA GLU A 56 -8.93 -3.03 2.38
C GLU A 56 -9.22 -1.56 2.08
N ILE A 57 -8.98 -0.66 3.05
CA ILE A 57 -9.05 0.80 2.82
C ILE A 57 -8.01 1.21 1.76
N ASP A 58 -6.78 0.75 1.86
CA ASP A 58 -5.71 1.12 0.94
C ASP A 58 -5.94 0.54 -0.46
N ARG A 59 -6.48 -0.68 -0.57
CA ARG A 59 -6.94 -1.23 -1.86
C ARG A 59 -8.05 -0.38 -2.48
N ALA A 60 -9.02 0.09 -1.69
CA ALA A 60 -10.08 0.95 -2.18
C ALA A 60 -9.58 2.34 -2.64
N VAL A 61 -8.53 2.87 -2.00
CA VAL A 61 -7.84 4.09 -2.43
C VAL A 61 -7.06 3.85 -3.72
N LYS A 62 -6.29 2.76 -3.82
CA LYS A 62 -5.53 2.40 -5.02
C LYS A 62 -6.43 2.20 -6.24
N LYS A 63 -7.63 1.65 -6.03
CA LYS A 63 -8.67 1.47 -7.07
C LYS A 63 -9.43 2.76 -7.41
N GLY A 64 -9.15 3.88 -6.74
CA GLY A 64 -9.81 5.17 -6.98
C GLY A 64 -11.27 5.26 -6.49
N VAL A 65 -11.76 4.27 -5.76
CA VAL A 65 -13.14 4.26 -5.21
C VAL A 65 -13.27 5.21 -4.02
N MET A 66 -12.16 5.43 -3.30
CA MET A 66 -12.05 6.39 -2.21
C MET A 66 -10.90 7.36 -2.45
N HIS A 67 -11.11 8.63 -2.09
CA HIS A 67 -10.04 9.62 -2.10
C HIS A 67 -9.01 9.34 -0.99
N LYS A 68 -7.73 9.63 -1.26
CA LYS A 68 -6.61 9.44 -0.30
C LYS A 68 -6.92 9.95 1.11
N ARG A 69 -7.32 11.23 1.22
CA ARG A 69 -7.69 11.86 2.50
C ARG A 69 -8.85 11.16 3.20
N ALA A 70 -9.79 10.57 2.46
CA ALA A 70 -10.89 9.82 3.06
C ALA A 70 -10.43 8.46 3.60
N GLY A 71 -9.47 7.81 2.93
CA GLY A 71 -8.77 6.63 3.44
C GLY A 71 -7.96 6.95 4.69
N ASP A 72 -7.13 8.00 4.64
CA ASP A 72 -6.26 8.42 5.75
C ASP A 72 -7.05 8.77 7.01
N ARG A 73 -8.17 9.50 6.86
CA ARG A 73 -9.08 9.79 7.98
C ARG A 73 -9.66 8.52 8.61
N LYS A 74 -10.03 7.52 7.81
CA LYS A 74 -10.56 6.26 8.34
C LYS A 74 -9.49 5.46 9.07
N LYS A 75 -8.29 5.35 8.48
CA LYS A 75 -7.13 4.70 9.13
C LYS A 75 -6.82 5.35 10.48
N SER A 76 -6.65 6.67 10.50
CA SER A 76 -6.35 7.41 11.73
C SER A 76 -7.42 7.22 12.81
N ARG A 77 -8.71 7.30 12.46
CA ARG A 77 -9.81 7.11 13.42
C ARG A 77 -9.88 5.69 13.97
N LEU A 78 -9.68 4.68 13.12
CA LEU A 78 -9.68 3.27 13.54
C LEU A 78 -8.50 2.97 14.46
N THR A 79 -7.30 3.39 14.09
CA THR A 79 -6.11 3.16 14.91
C THR A 79 -6.20 3.86 16.27
N LYS A 80 -6.74 5.09 16.32
CA LYS A 80 -6.97 5.79 17.59
C LYS A 80 -7.95 5.05 18.49
N ALA A 81 -9.08 4.58 17.95
CA ALA A 81 -10.07 3.83 18.70
C ALA A 81 -9.56 2.45 19.15
N TYR A 82 -8.73 1.80 18.34
CA TYR A 82 -8.05 0.56 18.71
C TYR A 82 -7.09 0.79 19.87
N ASN A 83 -6.20 1.79 19.75
CA ASN A 83 -5.17 2.08 20.75
C ASN A 83 -5.72 2.56 22.10
N SER A 84 -6.94 3.12 22.14
CA SER A 84 -7.55 3.50 23.42
C SER A 84 -8.02 2.32 24.28
N VAL A 85 -8.26 1.16 23.65
CA VAL A 85 -8.76 -0.05 24.32
C VAL A 85 -7.68 -1.13 24.40
N ALA A 86 -6.79 -1.18 23.40
CA ALA A 86 -5.77 -2.20 23.31
C ALA A 86 -4.71 -2.06 24.41
N THR A 87 -4.39 -3.18 25.05
CA THR A 87 -3.30 -3.29 26.03
C THR A 87 -1.92 -3.22 25.37
N LYS A 88 -1.82 -3.61 24.09
CA LYS A 88 -0.64 -3.44 23.23
C LYS A 88 -0.96 -2.48 22.09
N PRO A 89 -0.41 -1.25 22.08
CA PRO A 89 -0.72 -0.28 21.05
C PRO A 89 -0.19 -0.71 19.67
N PHE A 90 -0.97 -0.45 18.62
CA PHE A 90 -0.54 -0.65 17.25
C PHE A 90 0.46 0.46 16.86
N GLY A 91 1.71 0.08 16.59
CA GLY A 91 2.77 0.99 16.11
C GLY A 91 3.79 1.47 17.17
N THR A 92 3.74 0.98 18.41
CA THR A 92 4.79 1.28 19.43
C THR A 92 6.00 0.35 19.38
N GLU A 93 5.99 -0.67 18.52
CA GLU A 93 7.23 -1.29 18.05
C GLU A 93 7.77 -0.42 16.92
N ASN A 94 8.76 0.40 17.22
CA ASN A 94 9.38 1.31 16.27
C ASN A 94 10.39 0.52 15.42
N PRO A 95 10.15 0.21 14.13
CA PRO A 95 11.16 -0.41 13.26
C PRO A 95 12.15 0.66 12.76
N GLY A 96 12.81 1.36 13.69
CA GLY A 96 13.45 2.64 13.37
C GLY A 96 14.51 3.16 14.32
N LYS A 97 15.13 2.30 15.15
CA LYS A 97 16.47 2.58 15.67
C LYS A 97 17.30 1.31 15.58
N PRO A 98 18.29 1.22 14.66
CA PRO A 98 19.27 0.15 14.72
C PRO A 98 20.09 0.38 15.98
N ASP A 99 19.84 -0.42 17.01
CA ASP A 99 20.71 -0.47 18.18
C ASP A 99 22.12 -0.83 17.70
N THR A 100 23.02 0.14 17.85
CA THR A 100 24.45 -0.04 17.71
C THR A 100 24.91 -1.09 18.72
N LYS A 101 24.92 -2.36 18.32
CA LYS A 101 25.78 -3.38 18.92
C LYS A 101 26.84 -3.78 17.89
N LYS A 102 28.02 -3.21 18.10
CA LYS A 102 29.29 -3.53 17.49
C LYS A 102 29.61 -5.01 17.74
N ALA A 103 29.20 -5.90 16.83
CA ALA A 103 29.66 -7.28 16.79
C ALA A 103 30.78 -7.40 15.75
N LYS A 104 31.98 -7.72 16.24
CA LYS A 104 33.23 -7.90 15.48
C LYS A 104 33.02 -8.94 14.36
N LYS A 105 33.37 -8.59 13.12
CA LYS A 105 33.50 -9.56 12.02
C LYS A 105 34.75 -10.43 12.25
N PRO A 106 34.65 -11.77 12.28
CA PRO A 106 35.84 -12.62 12.24
C PRO A 106 36.41 -12.68 10.81
N VAL A 107 37.73 -12.66 10.76
CA VAL A 107 38.61 -12.60 9.60
C VAL A 107 38.37 -13.78 8.63
N ALA A 108 38.07 -13.48 7.37
CA ALA A 108 37.95 -14.47 6.31
C ALA A 108 39.33 -15.03 5.93
N LYS A 109 39.50 -16.34 6.09
CA LYS A 109 40.67 -17.09 5.62
C LYS A 109 40.70 -17.14 4.08
N LYS A 110 41.93 -17.08 3.58
CA LYS A 110 42.38 -17.00 2.19
C LYS A 110 42.60 -18.42 1.63
N THR A 111 42.04 -18.75 0.47
CA THR A 111 42.45 -19.88 -0.41
C THR A 111 41.96 -19.61 -1.84
N THR A 112 42.81 -19.11 -2.73
CA THR A 112 43.63 -19.81 -3.76
C THR A 112 43.00 -19.83 -5.16
N VAL A 113 43.81 -19.30 -6.09
CA VAL A 113 43.66 -19.06 -7.53
C VAL A 113 43.51 -20.34 -8.35
N LYS A 114 42.69 -20.32 -9.43
CA LYS A 114 43.05 -20.86 -10.77
C LYS A 114 42.03 -20.51 -11.89
N LYS A 115 42.54 -19.71 -12.84
CA LYS A 115 42.45 -19.81 -14.32
C LYS A 115 41.11 -19.54 -15.06
N ALA A 116 41.08 -18.39 -15.75
CA ALA A 116 40.18 -18.01 -16.87
C ALA A 116 40.48 -18.87 -18.14
N PRO A 117 39.71 -18.85 -19.27
CA PRO A 117 39.31 -17.61 -19.97
C PRO A 117 38.07 -17.59 -20.91
N ALA A 118 37.59 -16.36 -21.16
CA ALA A 118 37.22 -15.78 -22.47
C ALA A 118 35.77 -15.78 -23.04
N LYS A 119 35.45 -14.58 -23.59
CA LYS A 119 34.47 -14.20 -24.65
C LYS A 119 33.01 -13.97 -24.20
N LYS A 120 32.31 -12.87 -24.48
CA LYS A 120 32.54 -11.63 -25.26
C LYS A 120 31.47 -10.61 -24.83
N ALA A 121 31.85 -9.42 -24.37
CA ALA A 121 30.93 -8.30 -24.13
C ALA A 121 30.77 -7.50 -25.44
N THR A 122 29.55 -7.05 -25.74
CA THR A 122 29.31 -5.98 -26.73
C THR A 122 28.40 -4.90 -26.12
N PRO A 123 28.59 -3.62 -26.50
CA PRO A 123 28.45 -2.50 -25.58
C PRO A 123 27.18 -1.66 -25.76
N LYS A 124 26.89 -0.90 -24.69
CA LYS A 124 25.91 0.18 -24.58
C LYS A 124 25.94 1.13 -25.79
N LYS A 125 24.77 1.44 -26.36
CA LYS A 125 24.56 2.62 -27.20
C LYS A 125 23.79 3.67 -26.40
N THR A 126 24.54 4.61 -25.83
CA THR A 126 24.07 5.94 -25.45
C THR A 126 23.72 6.72 -26.71
N VAL A 127 22.48 7.20 -26.84
CA VAL A 127 22.14 8.23 -27.81
C VAL A 127 22.15 9.57 -27.07
N THR A 128 23.11 10.40 -27.48
CA THR A 128 23.43 11.72 -26.97
C THR A 128 22.41 12.76 -27.43
N LYS A 129 22.26 13.79 -26.58
CA LYS A 129 21.54 15.05 -26.81
C LYS A 129 21.90 15.68 -28.16
N LYS A 130 20.91 16.29 -28.84
CA LYS A 130 21.11 17.33 -29.85
C LYS A 130 20.48 18.63 -29.32
N PRO A 131 21.26 19.72 -29.11
CA PRO A 131 20.71 21.06 -28.89
C PRO A 131 20.60 21.82 -30.23
N ALA A 132 19.81 22.91 -30.21
CA ALA A 132 19.79 24.08 -31.13
C ALA A 132 18.45 24.37 -31.87
N THR A 133 17.69 25.30 -31.28
CA THR A 133 17.21 26.61 -31.81
C THR A 133 16.54 26.79 -33.20
N LYS A 134 15.46 27.60 -33.14
CA LYS A 134 14.85 28.54 -34.13
C LYS A 134 14.11 27.98 -35.36
N LYS A 135 12.78 28.12 -35.36
CA LYS A 135 12.03 29.18 -36.06
C LYS A 135 10.62 29.29 -35.47
#